data_AF-A0A3P1VAA1-F1
#
_entry.id   AF-A0A3P1VAA1-F1
#
_cell.length_a   1.000
_cell.length_b   1.000
_cell.length_c   1.000
_cell.angle_alpha   90.00
_cell.angle_beta   90.00
_cell.angle_gamma   90.00
#
_symmetry.space_group_name_H-M   'P 1'
#
loop_
_entity.id
_entity.type
_entity.pdbx_description
1 polymer ?
#
loop_
_entity_poly.entity_id
_entity_poly.type
_entity_poly.pdbx_seq_one_letter_code
_entity_poly.pdbx_strand_id
1 'polypeptide(L)'
;MNEDIAYQILNRHENQYYSEDGQFVIEYKYFPIGRKGQDFLRAFDLIFSQHGKLVHYNDVQYKVINGRYGYHNGGIFDNFLSDHYAKAYLKELPHINVLADEVTVSAAQVTIYSNSIAQIKAERFIYSDELNSLENTQLLNVLNRILEELEGEENPSDENLKFLRTVARSTSELAGFAANIITILSPFL
;
A
#
# COMPACT_ATOMS: atom_id res chain seq x y z
N MET A 1 5.48 2.49 -27.78
CA MET A 1 6.59 1.60 -27.36
C MET A 1 5.96 0.28 -26.93
N ASN A 2 6.52 -0.87 -27.29
CA ASN A 2 6.02 -2.18 -26.82
C ASN A 2 6.55 -2.47 -25.41
N GLU A 3 5.85 -3.29 -24.63
CA GLU A 3 6.23 -3.69 -23.27
C GLU A 3 7.59 -4.39 -23.24
N ASP A 4 7.89 -5.29 -24.18
CA ASP A 4 9.20 -5.96 -24.23
C ASP A 4 10.37 -4.96 -24.36
N ILE A 5 10.16 -3.93 -25.17
CA ILE A 5 11.14 -2.85 -25.38
C ILE A 5 11.23 -1.98 -24.12
N ALA A 6 10.10 -1.74 -23.45
CA ALA A 6 10.06 -0.97 -22.21
C ALA A 6 10.82 -1.69 -21.08
N TYR A 7 10.58 -2.99 -20.87
CA TYR A 7 11.33 -3.79 -19.90
C TYR A 7 12.83 -3.81 -20.21
N GLN A 8 13.23 -3.95 -21.48
CA GLN A 8 14.65 -3.86 -21.86
C GLN A 8 15.29 -2.50 -21.52
N ILE A 9 14.54 -1.40 -21.65
CA ILE A 9 15.01 -0.07 -21.28
C ILE A 9 15.11 0.06 -19.76
N LEU A 10 14.10 -0.39 -19.03
CA LEU A 10 14.03 -0.34 -17.56
C LEU A 10 15.16 -1.15 -16.92
N ASN A 11 15.39 -2.39 -17.35
CA ASN A 11 16.43 -3.27 -16.80
C ASN A 11 17.85 -2.69 -16.93
N ARG A 12 18.10 -1.81 -17.92
CA ARG A 12 19.40 -1.13 -18.06
C ARG A 12 19.62 0.01 -17.07
N HIS A 13 18.54 0.50 -16.47
CA HIS A 13 18.54 1.62 -15.53
C HIS A 13 18.21 1.15 -14.11
N GLU A 14 18.07 -0.15 -13.89
CA GLU A 14 17.84 -0.71 -12.56
C GLU A 14 19.04 -0.40 -11.64
N ASN A 15 18.74 0.11 -10.45
CA ASN A 15 19.74 0.43 -9.44
C ASN A 15 19.67 -0.56 -8.29
N GLN A 16 18.48 -0.75 -7.71
CA GLN A 16 18.27 -1.65 -6.58
C GLN A 16 16.85 -2.20 -6.56
N TYR A 17 16.73 -3.40 -6.01
CA TYR A 17 15.48 -4.08 -5.74
C TYR A 17 15.45 -4.51 -4.28
N TYR A 18 14.45 -4.04 -3.54
CA TYR A 18 14.36 -4.25 -2.09
C TYR A 18 12.90 -4.23 -1.61
N SER A 19 12.68 -4.54 -0.34
CA SER A 19 11.37 -4.45 0.31
C SER A 19 11.35 -3.30 1.32
N GLU A 20 10.30 -2.50 1.30
CA GLU A 20 10.07 -1.34 2.19
C GLU A 20 8.60 -1.35 2.63
N ASP A 21 8.33 -1.34 3.93
CA ASP A 21 6.97 -1.34 4.50
C ASP A 21 6.02 -2.42 3.92
N GLY A 22 6.55 -3.62 3.68
CA GLY A 22 5.79 -4.76 3.11
C GLY A 22 5.47 -4.62 1.62
N GLN A 23 6.10 -3.67 0.92
CA GLN A 23 6.00 -3.48 -0.53
C GLN A 23 7.34 -3.76 -1.18
N PHE A 24 7.31 -4.36 -2.37
CA PHE A 24 8.50 -4.51 -3.18
C PHE A 24 8.76 -3.22 -3.94
N VAL A 25 9.99 -2.75 -3.91
CA VAL A 25 10.41 -1.51 -4.58
C VAL A 25 11.50 -1.84 -5.57
N ILE A 26 11.27 -1.49 -6.83
CA ILE A 26 12.34 -1.41 -7.83
C ILE A 26 12.71 0.06 -7.98
N GLU A 27 13.95 0.37 -7.64
CA GLU A 27 14.53 1.68 -7.88
C GLU A 27 15.36 1.67 -9.15
N TYR A 28 15.12 2.67 -9.97
CA TYR A 28 15.85 2.94 -11.19
C TYR A 28 16.59 4.26 -11.07
N LYS A 29 17.74 4.32 -11.72
CA LYS A 29 18.55 5.52 -11.84
C LYS A 29 18.63 5.93 -13.30
N TYR A 30 18.21 7.16 -13.60
CA TYR A 30 18.18 7.64 -14.98
C TYR A 30 18.63 9.09 -15.08
N PHE A 31 19.12 9.45 -16.27
CA PHE A 31 19.42 10.83 -16.61
C PHE A 31 18.25 11.38 -17.43
N PRO A 32 17.55 12.44 -16.98
CA PRO A 32 16.30 12.89 -17.60
C PRO A 32 16.51 13.53 -18.97
N ILE A 33 17.70 14.07 -19.24
CA ILE A 33 17.99 14.81 -20.47
C ILE A 33 18.43 13.86 -21.58
N GLY A 34 17.91 14.12 -22.78
CA GLY A 34 18.28 13.42 -24.00
C GLY A 34 17.37 12.22 -24.29
N ARG A 35 17.60 11.62 -25.46
CA ARG A 35 16.73 10.56 -26.00
C ARG A 35 16.60 9.36 -25.04
N LYS A 36 17.70 8.98 -24.37
CA LYS A 36 17.71 7.87 -23.41
C LYS A 36 16.82 8.14 -22.18
N GLY A 37 16.85 9.36 -21.64
CA GLY A 37 16.00 9.77 -20.51
C GLY A 37 14.52 9.80 -20.88
N GLN A 38 14.19 10.35 -22.05
CA GLN A 38 12.80 10.35 -22.54
C GLN A 38 12.28 8.95 -22.84
N ASP A 39 13.12 8.09 -23.41
CA ASP A 39 12.76 6.69 -23.66
C ASP A 39 12.59 5.93 -22.35
N PHE A 40 13.39 6.22 -21.31
CA PHE A 40 13.20 5.70 -19.96
C PHE A 40 11.86 6.12 -19.35
N LEU A 41 11.55 7.42 -19.35
CA LEU A 41 10.29 7.92 -18.78
C LEU A 41 9.07 7.31 -19.48
N ARG A 42 9.11 7.21 -20.81
CA ARG A 42 8.05 6.54 -21.58
C ARG A 42 7.93 5.06 -21.23
N ALA A 43 9.04 4.36 -21.02
CA ALA A 43 9.04 2.96 -20.62
C ALA A 43 8.48 2.80 -19.20
N PHE A 44 8.89 3.66 -18.27
CA PHE A 44 8.45 3.63 -16.89
C PHE A 44 6.96 3.94 -16.78
N ASP A 45 6.48 5.00 -17.43
CA ASP A 45 5.04 5.32 -17.46
C ASP A 45 4.23 4.19 -18.08
N LEU A 46 4.71 3.58 -19.18
CA LEU A 46 4.00 2.48 -19.83
C LEU A 46 3.79 1.27 -18.89
N ILE A 47 4.76 0.98 -18.02
CA ILE A 47 4.74 -0.19 -17.15
C ILE A 47 4.16 0.11 -15.77
N PHE A 48 4.47 1.26 -15.17
CA PHE A 48 4.19 1.55 -13.76
C PHE A 48 3.23 2.72 -13.48
N SER A 49 2.71 3.42 -14.50
CA SER A 49 1.74 4.51 -14.27
C SER A 49 0.34 4.02 -13.87
N GLN A 50 0.00 2.80 -14.23
CA GLN A 50 -1.33 2.24 -13.99
C GLN A 50 -1.33 1.37 -12.72
N HIS A 51 -2.00 1.86 -11.68
CA HIS A 51 -2.29 1.07 -10.48
C HIS A 51 -3.04 -0.23 -10.84
N GLY A 52 -2.62 -1.34 -10.23
CA GLY A 52 -3.20 -2.68 -10.41
C GLY A 52 -2.76 -3.41 -11.68
N LYS A 53 -1.95 -2.79 -12.55
CA LYS A 53 -1.39 -3.47 -13.73
C LYS A 53 -0.51 -4.64 -13.30
N LEU A 54 -0.63 -5.77 -14.02
CA LEU A 54 0.19 -6.95 -13.80
C LEU A 54 1.52 -6.77 -14.51
N VAL A 55 2.61 -6.97 -13.79
CA VAL A 55 3.98 -6.88 -14.30
C VAL A 55 4.77 -8.11 -13.88
N HIS A 56 5.68 -8.56 -14.74
CA HIS A 56 6.58 -9.67 -14.41
C HIS A 56 7.96 -9.11 -14.15
N TYR A 57 8.55 -9.51 -13.04
CA TYR A 57 9.89 -9.10 -12.63
C TYR A 57 10.59 -10.28 -11.97
N ASN A 58 11.78 -10.65 -12.45
CA ASN A 58 12.51 -11.84 -12.02
C ASN A 58 11.67 -13.14 -11.99
N ASP A 59 10.89 -13.37 -13.05
CA ASP A 59 9.96 -14.51 -13.20
C ASP A 59 8.83 -14.58 -12.15
N VAL A 60 8.68 -13.55 -11.32
CA VAL A 60 7.59 -13.39 -10.36
C VAL A 60 6.60 -12.35 -10.88
N GLN A 61 5.31 -12.64 -10.72
CA GLN A 61 4.25 -11.74 -11.13
C GLN A 61 3.83 -10.83 -9.97
N TYR A 62 3.83 -9.52 -10.24
CA TYR A 62 3.47 -8.48 -9.30
C TYR A 62 2.30 -7.64 -9.82
N LYS A 63 1.61 -6.98 -8.89
CA LYS A 63 0.70 -5.85 -9.17
C LYS A 63 1.40 -4.54 -8.89
N VAL A 64 1.28 -3.60 -9.81
CA VAL A 64 1.76 -2.23 -9.61
C VAL A 64 0.90 -1.52 -8.57
N ILE A 65 1.52 -1.01 -7.51
CA ILE A 65 0.88 -0.10 -6.55
C ILE A 65 1.02 1.33 -7.06
N ASN A 66 2.24 1.76 -7.38
CA ASN A 66 2.49 3.12 -7.87
C ASN A 66 3.88 3.24 -8.52
N GLY A 67 4.05 4.22 -9.39
CA GLY A 67 5.34 4.66 -9.89
C GLY A 67 5.60 6.11 -9.47
N ARG A 68 6.77 6.42 -8.93
CA ARG A 68 7.15 7.79 -8.52
C ARG A 68 8.52 8.17 -9.06
N TYR A 69 8.67 9.41 -9.48
CA TYR A 69 9.95 10.01 -9.89
C TYR A 69 10.43 10.99 -8.83
N GLY A 70 11.74 11.11 -8.68
CA GLY A 70 12.38 12.10 -7.81
C GLY A 70 13.83 12.35 -8.19
N TYR A 71 14.51 13.18 -7.42
CA TYR A 71 15.90 13.56 -7.64
C TYR A 71 16.74 13.25 -6.39
N HIS A 72 17.94 12.71 -6.58
CA HIS A 72 18.91 12.63 -5.48
C HIS A 72 19.57 14.01 -5.32
N ASN A 73 19.32 14.68 -4.19
CA ASN A 73 19.95 15.92 -3.68
C ASN A 73 20.55 16.93 -4.69
N GLY A 74 20.03 18.16 -4.70
CA GLY A 74 20.69 19.31 -5.33
C GLY A 74 19.80 20.56 -5.37
N GLY A 75 20.41 21.75 -5.31
CA GLY A 75 19.69 23.01 -5.50
C GLY A 75 19.15 23.16 -6.93
N ILE A 76 18.37 24.21 -7.19
CA ILE A 76 17.59 24.42 -8.44
C ILE A 76 18.44 24.32 -9.73
N PHE A 77 19.75 24.60 -9.66
CA PHE A 77 20.69 24.50 -10.78
C PHE A 77 21.37 23.12 -10.96
N ASP A 78 21.39 22.27 -9.92
CA ASP A 78 21.88 20.87 -10.01
C ASP A 78 20.84 19.91 -10.59
N ASN A 79 19.56 20.31 -10.62
CA ASN A 79 18.42 19.49 -11.06
C ASN A 79 18.52 18.94 -12.50
N PHE A 80 19.36 19.54 -13.35
CA PHE A 80 19.51 19.17 -14.75
C PHE A 80 20.73 18.27 -15.03
N LEU A 81 21.69 18.21 -14.11
CA LEU A 81 22.95 17.47 -14.27
C LEU A 81 23.11 16.33 -13.26
N SER A 82 22.17 16.19 -12.33
CA SER A 82 22.17 15.10 -11.36
C SER A 82 21.41 13.88 -11.86
N ASP A 83 21.76 12.73 -11.28
CA ASP A 83 21.04 11.48 -11.51
C ASP A 83 19.66 11.54 -10.83
N HIS A 84 18.62 11.25 -11.60
CA HIS A 84 17.25 11.13 -11.12
C HIS A 84 16.97 9.70 -10.73
N TYR A 85 16.02 9.51 -9.82
CA TYR A 85 15.53 8.19 -9.45
C TYR A 85 14.07 8.01 -9.83
N ALA A 86 13.70 6.78 -10.15
CA ALA A 86 12.32 6.36 -10.26
C ALA A 86 12.09 5.14 -9.38
N LYS A 87 11.00 5.11 -8.61
CA LYS A 87 10.63 3.99 -7.74
C LYS A 87 9.31 3.39 -8.20
N ALA A 88 9.33 2.11 -8.54
CA ALA A 88 8.14 1.32 -8.80
C ALA A 88 7.81 0.50 -7.55
N TYR A 89 6.63 0.75 -6.98
CA TYR A 89 6.10 0.03 -5.83
C TYR A 89 5.21 -1.10 -6.33
N LEU A 90 5.50 -2.31 -5.89
CA LEU A 90 4.93 -3.56 -6.35
C LEU A 90 4.41 -4.38 -5.18
N LYS A 91 3.32 -5.09 -5.43
CA LYS A 91 2.78 -6.11 -4.52
C LYS A 91 2.86 -7.46 -5.19
N GLU A 92 3.46 -8.44 -4.53
CA GLU A 92 3.47 -9.81 -5.06
C GLU A 92 2.05 -10.34 -5.15
N LEU A 93 1.77 -11.10 -6.21
CA LEU A 93 0.53 -11.86 -6.25
C LEU A 93 0.62 -12.98 -5.21
N PRO A 94 -0.42 -13.19 -4.38
CA PRO A 94 -0.42 -14.28 -3.43
C PRO A 94 -0.29 -15.60 -4.20
N HIS A 95 0.87 -16.25 -4.09
CA HIS A 95 1.08 -17.60 -4.59
C HIS A 95 0.35 -18.55 -3.65
N ILE A 96 -0.82 -19.03 -4.05
CA ILE A 96 -1.51 -20.10 -3.32
C ILE A 96 -0.78 -21.40 -3.66
N ASN A 97 0.32 -21.67 -2.94
CA ASN A 97 0.91 -23.00 -2.90
C ASN A 97 0.08 -23.83 -1.92
N VAL A 98 -0.82 -24.67 -2.44
CA VAL A 98 -1.48 -25.70 -1.64
C VAL A 98 -0.45 -26.81 -1.39
N LEU A 99 0.40 -26.61 -0.39
CA LEU A 99 1.10 -27.71 0.27
C LEU A 99 0.17 -28.20 1.39
N ALA A 100 -0.39 -29.39 1.19
CA ALA A 100 -1.11 -30.12 2.21
C ALA A 100 -0.10 -30.55 3.28
N ASP A 101 0.05 -29.74 4.32
CA ASP A 101 0.06 -30.18 5.72
C ASP A 101 0.26 -28.94 6.63
N GLU A 102 -0.61 -28.82 7.63
CA GLU A 102 -0.62 -27.88 8.76
C GLU A 102 -1.06 -26.41 8.55
N VAL A 103 -2.15 -26.08 9.25
CA VAL A 103 -2.80 -24.77 9.51
C VAL A 103 -3.26 -23.99 8.28
N THR A 104 -4.39 -24.42 7.72
CA THR A 104 -5.17 -23.68 6.72
C THR A 104 -5.81 -22.40 7.30
N VAL A 105 -5.09 -21.29 7.28
CA VAL A 105 -5.73 -19.96 7.17
C VAL A 105 -6.06 -19.77 5.70
N SER A 106 -7.34 -19.65 5.37
CA SER A 106 -7.75 -19.57 3.96
C SER A 106 -7.22 -18.28 3.33
N ALA A 107 -6.73 -18.32 2.08
CA ALA A 107 -6.32 -17.10 1.36
C ALA A 107 -7.43 -16.03 1.29
N ALA A 108 -8.70 -16.46 1.42
CA ALA A 108 -9.85 -15.60 1.59
C ALA A 108 -9.81 -14.83 2.92
N GLN A 109 -9.47 -15.46 4.05
CA GLN A 109 -9.28 -14.82 5.35
C GLN A 109 -8.16 -13.77 5.30
N VAL A 110 -6.98 -14.11 4.77
CA VAL A 110 -5.85 -13.16 4.63
C VAL A 110 -6.25 -11.93 3.81
N THR A 111 -7.05 -12.14 2.76
CA THR A 111 -7.60 -11.05 1.92
C THR A 111 -8.60 -10.18 2.68
N ILE A 112 -9.43 -10.78 3.54
CA ILE A 112 -10.39 -10.06 4.38
C ILE A 112 -9.65 -9.19 5.42
N TYR A 113 -8.65 -9.74 6.15
CA TYR A 113 -7.81 -8.97 7.08
C TYR A 113 -7.12 -7.79 6.38
N SER A 114 -6.45 -8.04 5.27
CA SER A 114 -5.74 -7.00 4.51
C SER A 114 -6.65 -5.88 4.01
N ASN A 115 -7.84 -6.22 3.48
CA ASN A 115 -8.80 -5.24 2.97
C ASN A 115 -9.41 -4.41 4.09
N SER A 116 -9.74 -5.03 5.22
CA SER A 116 -10.29 -4.34 6.38
C SER A 116 -9.26 -3.39 7.00
N ILE A 117 -7.99 -3.79 7.11
CA ILE A 117 -6.90 -2.91 7.57
C ILE A 117 -6.77 -1.68 6.66
N ALA A 118 -6.74 -1.87 5.34
CA ALA A 118 -6.60 -0.76 4.40
C ALA A 118 -7.76 0.24 4.48
N GLN A 119 -8.99 -0.26 4.60
CA GLN A 119 -10.18 0.58 4.74
C GLN A 119 -10.21 1.32 6.08
N ILE A 120 -9.84 0.68 7.19
CA ILE A 120 -9.73 1.33 8.50
C ILE A 120 -8.66 2.43 8.48
N LYS A 121 -7.49 2.18 7.87
CA LYS A 121 -6.42 3.18 7.72
C LYS A 121 -6.88 4.38 6.86
N ALA A 122 -7.67 4.14 5.82
CA ALA A 122 -8.25 5.20 4.99
C ALA A 122 -9.29 6.05 5.75
N GLU A 123 -10.24 5.43 6.46
CA GLU A 123 -11.20 6.14 7.32
C GLU A 123 -10.48 6.97 8.38
N ARG A 124 -9.46 6.40 9.03
CA ARG A 124 -8.65 7.11 10.04
C ARG A 124 -7.94 8.34 9.47
N PHE A 125 -7.51 8.30 8.21
CA PHE A 125 -6.91 9.45 7.54
C PHE A 125 -7.94 10.56 7.29
N ILE A 126 -9.17 10.21 6.93
CA ILE A 126 -10.25 11.18 6.70
C ILE A 126 -10.62 11.92 8.00
N TYR A 127 -10.62 11.21 9.12
CA TYR A 127 -11.01 11.72 10.44
C TYR A 127 -9.81 12.04 11.36
N SER A 128 -8.63 12.33 10.79
CA SER A 128 -7.39 12.45 11.57
C SER A 128 -7.44 13.57 12.59
N ASP A 129 -8.06 14.69 12.24
CA ASP A 129 -8.07 15.89 13.08
C ASP A 129 -9.00 15.71 14.28
N GLU A 130 -10.15 15.06 14.06
CA GLU A 130 -11.13 14.72 15.09
C GLU A 130 -10.63 13.59 15.99
N LEU A 131 -9.97 12.56 15.43
CA LEU A 131 -9.45 11.41 16.19
C LEU A 131 -8.25 11.74 17.06
N ASN A 132 -7.42 12.71 16.65
CA ASN A 132 -6.24 13.13 17.42
C ASN A 132 -6.57 14.12 18.55
N SER A 133 -7.85 14.46 18.74
CA SER A 133 -8.27 15.29 19.87
C SER A 133 -8.18 14.51 21.19
N LEU A 134 -7.87 15.23 22.29
CA LEU A 134 -7.71 14.62 23.61
C LEU A 134 -8.97 13.86 24.07
N GLU A 135 -10.14 14.36 23.67
CA GLU A 135 -11.46 13.80 24.00
C GLU A 135 -11.70 12.43 23.34
N ASN A 136 -11.00 12.12 22.25
CA ASN A 136 -11.19 10.90 21.46
C ASN A 136 -10.07 9.87 21.65
N THR A 137 -9.17 10.08 22.62
CA THR A 137 -8.04 9.18 22.94
C THR A 137 -8.47 7.73 23.14
N GLN A 138 -9.63 7.49 23.77
CA GLN A 138 -10.13 6.13 23.99
C GLN A 138 -10.53 5.43 22.69
N LEU A 139 -11.18 6.14 21.76
CA LEU A 139 -11.54 5.61 20.45
C LEU A 139 -10.28 5.33 19.62
N LEU A 140 -9.30 6.22 19.65
CA LEU A 140 -8.02 6.01 18.98
C LEU A 140 -7.29 4.76 19.49
N ASN A 141 -7.30 4.53 20.81
CA ASN A 141 -6.71 3.33 21.41
C ASN A 141 -7.45 2.05 20.98
N VAL A 142 -8.78 2.07 20.93
CA VAL A 142 -9.57 0.93 20.45
C VAL A 142 -9.27 0.65 18.96
N LEU A 143 -9.16 1.68 18.13
CA LEU A 143 -8.77 1.51 16.73
C LEU A 143 -7.38 0.89 16.56
N ASN A 144 -6.40 1.32 17.37
CA ASN A 144 -5.06 0.76 17.31
C ASN A 144 -5.05 -0.72 17.70
N ARG A 145 -5.79 -1.11 18.75
CA ARG A 145 -5.94 -2.51 19.15
C ARG A 145 -6.59 -3.35 18.06
N ILE A 146 -7.65 -2.85 17.42
CA ILE A 146 -8.28 -3.55 16.29
C ILE A 146 -7.29 -3.73 15.14
N LEU A 147 -6.48 -2.72 14.84
CA LEU A 147 -5.46 -2.84 13.80
C LEU A 147 -4.38 -3.87 14.17
N GLU A 148 -3.93 -3.88 15.43
CA GLU A 148 -2.99 -4.89 15.94
C GLU A 148 -3.57 -6.31 15.88
N GLU A 149 -4.84 -6.49 16.29
CA GLU A 149 -5.58 -7.76 16.19
C GLU A 149 -5.63 -8.24 14.73
N LEU A 150 -6.06 -7.36 13.80
CA LEU A 150 -6.15 -7.71 12.38
C LEU A 150 -4.78 -7.97 11.72
N GLU A 151 -3.74 -7.23 12.13
CA GLU A 151 -2.36 -7.42 11.65
C GLU A 151 -1.77 -8.75 12.17
N GLY A 152 -2.22 -9.22 13.33
CA GLY A 152 -1.96 -10.56 13.86
C GLY A 152 -2.83 -11.68 13.29
N GLU A 153 -3.69 -11.36 12.31
CA GLU A 153 -4.70 -12.27 11.76
C GLU A 153 -5.70 -12.80 12.80
N GLU A 154 -5.95 -12.00 13.85
CA GLU A 154 -6.91 -12.27 14.90
C GLU A 154 -8.20 -11.48 14.67
N ASN A 155 -9.35 -12.07 15.04
CA ASN A 155 -10.62 -11.37 14.97
C ASN A 155 -10.65 -10.24 16.02
N PRO A 156 -11.27 -9.09 15.71
CA PRO A 156 -11.40 -8.01 16.69
C PRO A 156 -12.11 -8.47 17.95
N SER A 157 -11.62 -8.08 19.12
CA SER A 157 -12.24 -8.51 20.37
C SER A 157 -13.66 -7.94 20.55
N ASP A 158 -14.53 -8.73 21.18
CA ASP A 158 -15.93 -8.34 21.47
C ASP A 158 -16.03 -7.03 22.26
N GLU A 159 -15.04 -6.76 23.13
CA GLU A 159 -14.95 -5.52 23.90
C GLU A 159 -14.73 -4.31 22.98
N ASN A 160 -13.77 -4.41 22.05
CA ASN A 160 -13.49 -3.37 21.05
C ASN A 160 -14.72 -3.11 20.15
N LEU A 161 -15.39 -4.17 19.71
CA LEU A 161 -16.61 -4.07 18.89
C LEU A 161 -17.79 -3.45 19.66
N LYS A 162 -17.94 -3.78 20.94
CA LYS A 162 -18.97 -3.20 21.82
C LYS A 162 -18.72 -1.71 22.05
N PHE A 163 -17.45 -1.31 22.20
CA PHE A 163 -17.07 0.09 22.31
C PHE A 163 -17.44 0.85 21.03
N LEU A 164 -17.05 0.35 19.85
CA LEU A 164 -17.42 0.96 18.56
C LEU A 164 -18.94 1.10 18.40
N ARG A 165 -19.72 0.08 18.77
CA ARG A 165 -21.20 0.15 18.74
C ARG A 165 -21.76 1.22 19.66
N THR A 166 -21.10 1.48 20.79
CA THR A 166 -21.49 2.55 21.72
C THR A 166 -21.23 3.92 21.12
N VAL A 167 -20.05 4.11 20.50
CA VAL A 167 -19.71 5.36 19.81
C VAL A 167 -20.63 5.61 18.61
N ALA A 168 -20.91 4.58 17.80
CA ALA A 168 -21.79 4.67 16.64
C ALA A 168 -23.25 5.03 16.99
N ARG A 169 -23.68 4.78 18.24
CA ARG A 169 -25.00 5.15 18.77
C ARG A 169 -25.00 6.48 19.52
N SER A 170 -23.84 7.10 19.69
CA SER A 170 -23.71 8.38 20.37
C SER A 170 -24.08 9.54 19.45
N THR A 171 -24.20 10.74 20.01
CA THR A 171 -24.35 11.99 19.25
C THR A 171 -23.01 12.62 18.86
N SER A 172 -21.91 11.87 18.99
CA SER A 172 -20.57 12.35 18.61
C SER A 172 -20.48 12.56 17.10
N GLU A 173 -19.67 13.54 16.68
CA GLU A 173 -19.30 13.75 15.28
C GLU A 173 -18.57 12.52 14.69
N LEU A 174 -18.00 11.66 15.55
CA LEU A 174 -17.37 10.39 15.18
C LEU A 174 -18.31 9.18 15.18
N ALA A 175 -19.62 9.37 15.41
CA ALA A 175 -20.59 8.28 15.33
C ALA A 175 -20.66 7.67 13.92
N GLY A 176 -20.61 8.52 12.88
CA GLY A 176 -20.56 8.08 11.48
C GLY A 176 -19.29 7.29 11.16
N PHE A 177 -18.14 7.78 11.63
CA PHE A 177 -16.86 7.08 11.54
C PHE A 177 -16.93 5.70 12.21
N ALA A 178 -17.41 5.61 13.46
CA ALA A 178 -17.52 4.33 14.16
C ALA A 178 -18.46 3.34 13.46
N ALA A 179 -19.54 3.83 12.83
CA ALA A 179 -20.44 3.00 12.02
C ALA A 179 -19.76 2.47 10.74
N ASN A 180 -18.93 3.28 10.09
CA ASN A 180 -18.12 2.84 8.95
C ASN A 180 -17.13 1.75 9.37
N ILE A 181 -16.43 1.92 10.50
CA ILE A 181 -15.51 0.89 11.02
C ILE A 181 -16.26 -0.42 11.31
N ILE A 182 -17.44 -0.38 11.95
CA ILE A 182 -18.25 -1.58 12.17
C ILE A 182 -18.62 -2.27 10.85
N THR A 183 -18.93 -1.49 9.82
CA THR A 183 -19.27 -2.02 8.49
C THR A 183 -18.08 -2.72 7.85
N ILE A 184 -16.87 -2.12 7.94
CA ILE A 184 -15.61 -2.70 7.47
C ILE A 184 -15.27 -4.01 8.20
N LEU A 185 -15.61 -4.09 9.49
CA LEU A 185 -15.39 -5.27 10.33
C LEU A 185 -16.48 -6.34 10.20
N SER A 186 -17.55 -6.10 9.46
CA SER A 186 -18.67 -7.05 9.30
C SER A 186 -18.27 -8.48 8.88
N PRO A 187 -17.19 -8.73 8.11
CA PRO A 187 -16.76 -10.09 7.79
C PRO A 187 -16.24 -10.91 8.99
N PHE A 188 -15.95 -10.28 10.12
CA PHE A 188 -15.43 -10.92 11.34
C PHE A 188 -16.50 -11.06 12.45
N LEU A 189 -17.73 -10.63 12.18
CA LEU A 189 -18.85 -10.59 13.13
C LEU A 189 -19.79 -11.80 13.02
#